data_AF-A0A7C6FSR2-F1
#
_entry.id   AF-A0A7C6FSR2-F1
#
_cell.length_a   1.000
_cell.length_b   1.000
_cell.length_c   1.000
_cell.angle_alpha   90.00
_cell.angle_beta   90.00
_cell.angle_gamma   90.00
#
_symmetry.space_group_name_H-M   'P 1'
#
loop_
_entity.id
_entity.type
_entity.pdbx_description
1 polymer ?
#
loop_
_entity_poly.entity_id
_entity_poly.type
_entity_poly.pdbx_seq_one_letter_code
_entity_poly.pdbx_strand_id
1 'polypeptide(L)'
;MNLKTPTKRIVVGIMLIIILAGLCTHYASEFEKHRKHPSYGAILSDYPLGEVVNVGGTVTQINSTHILVEENYHGHIVTMKVPKNDPIIKNHTLSPEDRITVVGVLGPDNQMVSVQEINVNSYANYIWLLFRSFLALIVLVYIFNSYWSFDLESFQFRRR
;
A
#
# COMPACT_ATOMS: atom_id res chain seq x y z
N MET A 1 -11.80 -35.51 -5.15
CA MET A 1 -12.34 -35.34 -6.52
C MET A 1 -11.21 -35.55 -7.52
N ASN A 2 -11.29 -36.56 -8.39
CA ASN A 2 -10.17 -37.04 -9.20
C ASN A 2 -10.01 -36.18 -10.49
N LEU A 3 -9.11 -35.19 -10.46
CA LEU A 3 -8.83 -34.25 -11.56
C LEU A 3 -7.87 -34.86 -12.60
N LYS A 4 -8.27 -35.98 -13.22
CA LYS A 4 -7.44 -36.76 -14.15
C LYS A 4 -7.42 -36.28 -15.60
N THR A 5 -8.26 -35.33 -16.02
CA THR A 5 -8.28 -34.82 -17.40
C THR A 5 -7.90 -33.33 -17.48
N PRO A 6 -7.06 -32.93 -18.47
CA PRO A 6 -6.53 -31.56 -18.59
C PRO A 6 -7.62 -30.50 -18.72
N THR A 7 -8.72 -30.82 -19.39
CA THR A 7 -9.89 -29.93 -19.56
C THR A 7 -10.56 -29.58 -18.23
N LYS A 8 -10.67 -30.53 -17.29
CA LYS A 8 -11.27 -30.28 -15.97
C LYS A 8 -10.39 -29.38 -15.11
N ARG A 9 -9.06 -29.44 -15.29
CA ARG A 9 -8.11 -28.54 -14.59
C ARG A 9 -8.21 -27.11 -15.11
N ILE A 10 -8.37 -26.95 -16.43
CA ILE A 10 -8.55 -25.64 -17.07
C ILE A 10 -9.85 -24.98 -16.61
N VAL A 11 -10.97 -25.72 -16.59
CA VAL A 11 -12.27 -25.19 -16.13
C VAL A 11 -12.21 -24.74 -14.67
N VAL A 12 -11.60 -25.56 -13.79
CA VAL A 12 -11.42 -25.19 -12.38
C VAL A 12 -10.49 -23.98 -12.23
N GLY A 13 -9.44 -23.88 -13.05
CA GLY A 13 -8.55 -22.72 -13.07
C GLY A 13 -9.25 -21.43 -13.49
N ILE A 14 -10.07 -21.47 -14.55
CA ILE A 14 -10.87 -20.33 -15.01
C ILE A 14 -11.88 -19.93 -13.93
N MET A 15 -12.56 -20.91 -13.31
CA MET A 15 -13.49 -20.65 -12.21
C MET A 15 -12.81 -19.95 -11.03
N LEU A 16 -11.60 -20.38 -10.65
CA LEU A 16 -10.81 -19.74 -9.60
C LEU A 16 -10.40 -18.31 -9.97
N ILE A 17 -10.03 -18.05 -11.23
CA ILE A 17 -9.71 -16.70 -11.71
C ILE A 17 -10.92 -15.78 -11.64
N ILE A 18 -12.11 -16.28 -12.02
CA ILE A 18 -13.36 -15.49 -11.96
C ILE A 18 -13.73 -15.17 -10.51
N ILE A 19 -13.63 -16.15 -9.60
CA ILE A 19 -13.89 -15.95 -8.17
C ILE A 19 -12.90 -14.94 -7.59
N LEU A 20 -11.60 -15.07 -7.94
CA LEU A 20 -10.56 -14.16 -7.48
C LEU A 20 -10.80 -12.74 -8.01
N ALA A 21 -11.14 -12.59 -9.28
CA ALA A 21 -11.48 -11.30 -9.87
C ALA A 21 -12.68 -10.65 -9.15
N GLY A 22 -13.74 -11.43 -8.89
CA GLY A 22 -14.90 -10.94 -8.13
C GLY A 22 -14.56 -10.50 -6.71
N LEU A 23 -13.73 -11.28 -6.00
CA LEU A 23 -13.23 -10.91 -4.67
C LEU A 23 -12.39 -9.64 -4.70
N CYS A 24 -11.52 -9.48 -5.71
CA CYS A 24 -10.72 -8.28 -5.90
C CYS A 24 -11.59 -7.05 -6.19
N THR A 25 -12.61 -7.17 -7.05
CA THR A 25 -13.52 -6.06 -7.34
C THR A 25 -14.36 -5.68 -6.13
N HIS A 26 -14.91 -6.65 -5.41
CA HIS A 26 -15.67 -6.42 -4.18
C HIS A 26 -14.82 -5.74 -3.11
N TYR A 27 -13.59 -6.22 -2.92
CA TYR A 27 -12.64 -5.59 -2.02
C TYR A 27 -12.37 -4.14 -2.44
N ALA A 28 -12.10 -3.89 -3.72
CA ALA A 28 -11.85 -2.53 -4.23
C ALA A 28 -13.05 -1.58 -4.01
N SER A 29 -14.29 -2.05 -4.17
CA SER A 29 -15.49 -1.22 -4.00
C SER A 29 -15.85 -0.94 -2.54
N GLU A 30 -15.60 -1.91 -1.65
CA GLU A 30 -15.97 -1.79 -0.24
C GLU A 30 -14.86 -1.20 0.63
N PHE A 31 -13.62 -1.21 0.15
CA PHE A 31 -12.46 -0.67 0.86
C PHE A 31 -12.59 0.83 1.13
N GLU A 32 -13.00 1.65 0.16
CA GLU A 32 -13.15 3.10 0.38
C GLU A 32 -14.33 3.42 1.32
N LYS A 33 -15.41 2.63 1.32
CA LYS A 33 -16.59 2.87 2.19
C LYS A 33 -16.33 2.57 3.66
N HIS A 34 -15.47 1.60 3.94
CA HIS A 34 -15.15 1.16 5.31
C HIS A 34 -13.84 1.74 5.83
N ARG A 35 -13.22 2.66 5.10
CA ARG A 35 -12.06 3.38 5.62
C ARG A 35 -12.52 4.22 6.81
N LYS A 36 -11.84 3.99 7.94
CA LYS A 36 -12.08 4.70 9.20
C LYS A 36 -11.90 6.22 9.07
N HIS A 37 -11.16 6.66 8.06
CA HIS A 37 -10.86 8.07 7.78
C HIS A 37 -10.88 8.33 6.27
N PRO A 38 -11.32 9.52 5.84
CA PRO A 38 -11.45 9.88 4.42
C PRO A 38 -10.09 9.91 3.70
N SER A 39 -10.09 9.59 2.41
CA SER A 39 -8.92 9.68 1.52
C SER A 39 -8.78 11.09 0.92
N TYR A 40 -7.64 11.37 0.26
CA TYR A 40 -7.42 12.66 -0.42
C TYR A 40 -8.52 13.06 -1.40
N GLY A 41 -9.16 12.08 -2.07
CA GLY A 41 -10.27 12.37 -2.96
C GLY A 41 -11.45 13.03 -2.25
N ALA A 42 -11.77 12.57 -1.04
CA ALA A 42 -12.82 13.18 -0.23
C ALA A 42 -12.40 14.56 0.31
N ILE A 43 -11.14 14.71 0.71
CA ILE A 43 -10.58 16.01 1.17
C ILE A 43 -10.67 17.07 0.07
N LEU A 44 -10.36 16.68 -1.18
CA LEU A 44 -10.42 17.57 -2.35
C LEU A 44 -11.85 17.87 -2.81
N SER A 45 -12.86 17.10 -2.38
CA SER A 45 -14.26 17.27 -2.76
C SER A 45 -15.08 18.02 -1.69
N ASP A 46 -14.48 19.04 -1.07
CA ASP A 46 -15.10 19.86 0.01
C ASP A 46 -15.44 19.09 1.29
N TYR A 47 -14.48 18.32 1.81
CA TYR A 47 -14.66 17.69 3.13
C TYR A 47 -14.78 18.76 4.24
N PRO A 48 -15.73 18.59 5.18
CA PRO A 48 -15.93 19.56 6.26
C PRO A 48 -14.66 19.81 7.08
N LEU A 49 -14.39 21.10 7.33
CA LEU A 49 -13.32 21.53 8.23
C LEU A 49 -13.65 21.14 9.67
N GLY A 50 -12.62 20.81 10.46
CA GLY A 50 -12.76 20.41 11.87
C GLY A 50 -12.97 18.91 12.08
N GLU A 51 -13.08 18.13 11.01
CA GLU A 51 -13.21 16.66 11.06
C GLU A 51 -11.85 15.95 11.04
N VAL A 52 -11.84 14.71 11.55
CA VAL A 52 -10.62 13.90 11.64
C VAL A 52 -10.34 13.20 10.32
N VAL A 53 -9.18 13.49 9.74
CA VAL A 53 -8.70 12.96 8.48
C VAL A 53 -7.45 12.11 8.69
N ASN A 54 -7.23 11.15 7.79
CA ASN A 54 -5.99 10.37 7.73
C ASN A 54 -5.32 10.63 6.39
N VAL A 55 -4.15 11.25 6.46
CA VAL A 55 -3.49 11.84 5.30
C VAL A 55 -2.10 11.24 5.21
N GLY A 56 -1.86 10.47 4.15
CA GLY A 56 -0.60 9.79 3.90
C GLY A 56 0.20 10.48 2.80
N GLY A 57 1.51 10.62 2.93
CA GLY A 57 2.31 11.14 1.83
C GLY A 57 3.81 11.10 2.12
N THR A 58 4.58 11.65 1.21
CA THR A 58 6.04 11.68 1.29
C THR A 58 6.48 13.01 1.89
N VAL A 59 7.37 12.96 2.87
CA VAL A 59 7.95 14.16 3.48
C VAL A 59 8.92 14.80 2.50
N THR A 60 8.62 16.01 2.05
CA THR A 60 9.50 16.75 1.13
C THR A 60 10.40 17.73 1.86
N GLN A 61 9.86 18.42 2.87
CA GLN A 61 10.60 19.39 3.66
C GLN A 61 10.20 19.31 5.14
N ILE A 62 11.21 19.46 5.99
CA ILE A 62 11.06 19.51 7.45
C ILE A 62 11.60 20.87 7.91
N ASN A 63 10.69 21.77 8.29
CA ASN A 63 11.03 23.05 8.87
C ASN A 63 10.98 22.99 10.40
N SER A 64 11.39 24.07 11.06
CA SER A 64 11.35 24.17 12.53
C SER A 64 9.93 24.16 13.09
N THR A 65 8.93 24.63 12.32
CA THR A 65 7.54 24.80 12.77
C THR A 65 6.54 23.86 12.09
N HIS A 66 6.87 23.34 10.91
CA HIS A 66 5.95 22.52 10.11
C HIS A 66 6.70 21.51 9.25
N ILE A 67 6.00 20.44 8.89
CA ILE A 67 6.43 19.40 7.97
C ILE A 67 5.53 19.50 6.73
N LEU A 68 6.15 19.50 5.55
CA LEU A 68 5.43 19.43 4.28
C LEU A 68 5.34 17.97 3.85
N VAL A 69 4.11 17.54 3.61
CA VAL A 69 3.79 16.19 3.14
C VAL A 69 3.15 16.33 1.77
N GLU A 70 3.74 15.68 0.77
CA GLU A 70 3.20 15.66 -0.58
C GLU A 70 2.70 14.27 -0.94
N GLU A 71 1.52 14.23 -1.56
CA GLU A 71 0.98 13.02 -2.16
C GLU A 71 0.55 13.32 -3.59
N ASN A 72 0.88 12.39 -4.50
CA ASN A 72 0.38 12.43 -5.85
C ASN A 72 -0.94 11.65 -5.93
N TYR A 73 -2.05 12.36 -5.87
CA TYR A 73 -3.38 11.79 -5.99
C TYR A 73 -3.91 11.98 -7.41
N HIS A 74 -4.01 10.89 -8.19
CA HIS A 74 -4.51 10.88 -9.57
C HIS A 74 -3.82 11.88 -10.52
N GLY A 75 -2.51 12.13 -10.35
CA GLY A 75 -1.75 13.08 -11.19
C GLY A 75 -1.75 14.52 -10.66
N HIS A 76 -2.44 14.78 -9.55
CA HIS A 76 -2.41 16.06 -8.85
C HIS A 76 -1.54 15.96 -7.59
N ILE A 77 -0.55 16.85 -7.48
CA ILE A 77 0.28 16.96 -6.29
C ILE A 77 -0.51 17.74 -5.24
N VAL A 78 -0.83 17.07 -4.13
CA VAL A 78 -1.47 17.69 -2.97
C VAL A 78 -0.41 17.87 -1.90
N THR A 79 -0.15 19.13 -1.55
CA THR A 79 0.77 19.49 -0.45
C THR A 79 -0.04 19.79 0.81
N MET A 80 0.24 19.04 1.88
CA MET A 80 -0.38 19.19 3.19
C MET A 80 0.63 19.77 4.17
N LYS A 81 0.22 20.78 4.94
CA LYS A 81 1.05 21.37 6.00
C LYS A 81 0.69 20.75 7.34
N VAL A 82 1.67 20.09 7.97
CA VAL A 82 1.50 19.44 9.26
C VAL A 82 2.31 20.21 10.31
N PRO A 83 1.71 20.75 11.37
CA PRO A 83 2.44 21.47 12.40
C PRO A 83 3.37 20.51 13.14
N LYS A 84 4.60 20.95 13.40
CA LYS A 84 5.60 20.22 14.19
C LYS A 84 5.40 20.48 15.69
N ASN A 85 4.14 20.51 16.16
CA ASN A 85 3.86 20.50 17.59
C ASN A 85 3.97 19.05 18.04
N ASP A 86 4.99 18.74 18.85
CA ASP A 86 5.41 17.40 19.29
C ASP A 86 4.32 16.33 19.10
N PRO A 87 4.29 15.70 17.92
CA PRO A 87 3.49 14.51 17.75
C PRO A 87 4.18 13.42 18.55
N ILE A 88 3.43 12.44 19.04
CA ILE A 88 3.96 11.19 19.58
C ILE A 88 4.56 10.43 18.39
N ILE A 89 5.70 10.89 17.86
CA ILE A 89 6.46 10.19 16.83
C ILE A 89 7.07 9.01 17.58
N LYS A 90 6.37 7.88 17.54
CA LYS A 90 6.82 6.66 18.20
C LYS A 90 8.16 6.25 17.57
N ASN A 91 9.25 6.52 18.28
CA ASN A 91 10.57 5.90 18.10
C ASN A 91 11.26 6.11 16.73
N HIS A 92 10.99 7.19 16.00
CA HIS A 92 11.69 7.46 14.74
C HIS A 92 11.99 8.94 14.51
N THR A 93 13.15 9.24 13.96
CA THR A 93 13.48 10.60 13.49
C THR A 93 13.00 10.74 12.06
N LEU A 94 12.07 11.66 11.82
CA LEU A 94 11.57 11.96 10.48
C LEU A 94 12.71 12.44 9.57
N SER A 95 12.85 11.82 8.40
CA SER A 95 13.79 12.25 7.36
C SER A 95 13.04 12.69 6.10
N PRO A 96 13.62 13.57 5.27
CA PRO A 96 13.13 13.79 3.91
C PRO A 96 13.05 12.45 3.17
N GLU A 97 12.05 12.30 2.29
CA GLU A 97 11.70 11.06 1.55
C GLU A 97 10.98 9.96 2.36
N ASP A 98 10.83 10.11 3.68
CA ASP A 98 10.02 9.17 4.45
C ASP A 98 8.53 9.28 4.06
N ARG A 99 7.87 8.12 3.99
CA ARG A 99 6.41 8.07 3.84
C ARG A 99 5.77 8.07 5.22
N ILE A 100 4.90 9.04 5.46
CA ILE A 100 4.19 9.18 6.72
C ILE A 100 2.69 9.15 6.51
N THR A 101 2.00 8.63 7.52
CA THR A 101 0.55 8.62 7.61
C THR A 101 0.19 9.41 8.85
N VAL A 102 -0.52 10.51 8.66
CA VAL A 102 -0.85 11.48 9.71
C VAL A 102 -2.35 11.46 9.95
N VAL A 103 -2.76 11.17 11.19
CA VAL A 103 -4.15 11.28 11.63
C VAL A 103 -4.29 12.59 12.39
N GLY A 104 -5.18 13.47 11.91
CA GLY A 104 -5.31 14.81 12.45
C GLY A 104 -6.60 15.50 12.04
N VAL A 105 -6.83 16.71 12.55
CA VAL A 105 -7.99 17.53 12.23
C VAL A 105 -7.70 18.42 11.04
N LEU A 106 -8.54 18.36 10.00
CA LEU A 106 -8.42 19.19 8.80
C LEU A 106 -8.80 20.64 9.10
N GLY A 107 -7.89 21.56 8.81
CA GLY A 107 -8.08 23.00 8.84
C GLY A 107 -8.16 23.60 7.44
N PRO A 108 -8.37 24.92 7.36
CA PRO A 108 -8.41 25.64 6.08
C PRO A 108 -7.08 25.51 5.32
N ASP A 109 -7.14 25.62 4.00
CA ASP A 109 -5.98 25.60 3.09
C ASP A 109 -5.09 24.35 3.17
N ASN A 110 -5.69 23.16 3.37
CA ASN A 110 -4.95 21.90 3.51
C ASN A 110 -3.87 21.96 4.61
N GLN A 111 -4.24 22.56 5.74
CA GLN A 111 -3.42 22.60 6.94
C GLN A 111 -4.04 21.73 8.01
N MET A 112 -3.22 20.99 8.76
CA MET A 112 -3.71 20.27 9.93
C MET A 112 -3.69 21.18 11.15
N VAL A 113 -4.80 21.27 11.87
CA VAL A 113 -4.91 22.09 13.09
C VAL A 113 -4.37 21.31 14.30
N SER A 114 -4.60 20.00 14.33
CA SER A 114 -4.16 19.12 15.41
C SER A 114 -3.75 17.78 14.85
N VAL A 115 -2.62 17.25 15.32
CA VAL A 115 -2.08 15.95 14.91
C VAL A 115 -2.22 15.00 16.09
N GLN A 116 -2.95 13.91 15.91
CA GLN A 116 -3.18 12.90 16.94
C GLN A 116 -2.11 11.81 16.89
N GLU A 117 -1.76 11.34 15.70
CA GLU A 117 -0.77 10.28 15.51
C GLU A 117 -0.04 10.46 14.18
N ILE A 118 1.28 10.26 14.21
CA ILE A 118 2.10 10.14 13.01
C ILE A 118 2.68 8.74 12.99
N ASN A 119 2.24 7.96 12.00
CA ASN A 119 2.84 6.66 11.72
C ASN A 119 3.85 6.81 10.58
N VAL A 120 5.11 6.53 10.89
CA VAL A 120 6.20 6.64 9.93
C VAL A 120 6.45 5.28 9.30
N ASN A 121 6.19 5.16 8.00
CA ASN A 121 6.62 4.01 7.23
C ASN A 121 8.00 4.33 6.63
N SER A 122 9.04 4.10 7.43
CA SER A 122 10.41 4.35 7.01
C SER A 122 10.73 3.61 5.71
N TYR A 123 11.34 4.32 4.77
CA TYR A 123 11.76 3.76 3.49
C TYR A 123 12.67 2.52 3.67
N ALA A 124 13.50 2.51 4.71
CA ALA A 124 14.37 1.39 5.05
C ALA A 124 13.58 0.10 5.39
N ASN A 125 12.47 0.23 6.12
CA ASN A 125 11.61 -0.91 6.45
C ASN A 125 10.94 -1.50 5.21
N TYR A 126 10.53 -0.64 4.27
CA TYR A 126 9.99 -1.05 2.98
C TYR A 126 11.03 -1.82 2.15
N ILE A 127 12.25 -1.31 2.04
CA ILE A 127 13.35 -1.98 1.35
C ILE A 127 13.68 -3.34 2.00
N TRP A 128 13.68 -3.42 3.32
CA TRP A 128 13.90 -4.67 4.04
C TRP A 128 12.82 -5.72 3.77
N LEU A 129 11.56 -5.30 3.70
CA LEU A 129 10.44 -6.18 3.36
C LEU A 129 10.55 -6.74 1.93
N LEU A 130 10.94 -5.91 0.97
CA LEU A 130 11.21 -6.33 -0.40
C LEU A 130 12.37 -7.33 -0.47
N PHE A 131 13.47 -7.03 0.23
CA PHE A 131 14.64 -7.91 0.27
C PHE A 131 14.29 -9.31 0.80
N ARG A 132 13.52 -9.39 1.90
CA ARG A 132 13.06 -10.67 2.44
C ARG A 132 12.16 -11.44 1.46
N SER A 133 11.26 -10.74 0.76
CA SER A 133 10.36 -11.35 -0.22
C SER A 133 11.13 -11.89 -1.44
N PHE A 134 12.16 -11.16 -1.89
CA PHE A 134 13.05 -11.60 -2.95
C PHE A 134 13.86 -12.85 -2.56
N LEU A 135 14.31 -12.92 -1.30
CA LEU A 135 15.01 -14.10 -0.77
C LEU A 135 14.11 -15.34 -0.76
N ALA A 136 12.84 -15.18 -0.39
CA ALA A 136 11.85 -16.27 -0.46
C ALA A 136 11.60 -16.73 -1.90
N LEU A 137 11.56 -15.80 -2.87
CA LEU A 137 11.46 -16.12 -4.30
C LEU A 137 12.65 -16.96 -4.78
N ILE A 138 13.88 -16.58 -4.40
CA ILE A 138 15.09 -17.33 -4.77
C ILE A 138 15.02 -18.77 -4.23
N VAL A 139 14.64 -18.94 -2.97
CA VAL A 139 14.48 -20.27 -2.36
C VAL A 139 13.42 -21.08 -3.09
N LEU A 140 12.30 -20.46 -3.45
CA LEU A 140 11.23 -21.12 -4.20
C LEU A 140 11.71 -21.54 -5.60
N VAL A 141 12.41 -20.67 -6.33
CA VAL A 141 13.00 -20.97 -7.65
C VAL A 141 14.04 -22.08 -7.54
N TYR A 142 14.88 -22.06 -6.51
CA TYR A 142 15.87 -23.10 -6.25
C TYR A 142 15.22 -24.47 -6.01
N ILE A 143 14.23 -24.54 -5.11
CA ILE A 143 13.48 -25.77 -4.86
C ILE A 143 12.76 -26.21 -6.13
N PHE A 144 12.12 -25.28 -6.84
CA PHE A 144 11.41 -25.57 -8.07
C PHE A 144 12.34 -26.19 -9.13
N ASN A 145 13.50 -25.58 -9.39
CA ASN A 145 14.50 -26.10 -10.34
C ASN A 145 15.18 -27.40 -9.88
N SER A 146 15.24 -27.65 -8.58
CA SER A 146 15.79 -28.90 -8.03
C SER A 146 14.88 -30.09 -8.32
N TYR A 147 13.56 -29.90 -8.22
CA TYR A 147 12.58 -30.98 -8.38
C TYR A 147 11.90 -31.01 -9.76
N TRP A 148 11.90 -29.91 -10.49
CA TRP A 148 11.16 -29.74 -11.73
C TRP A 148 12.06 -29.06 -12.77
N SER A 149 12.11 -29.62 -13.98
CA SER A 149 12.61 -28.92 -15.15
C SER A 149 11.43 -28.43 -15.99
N PHE A 150 11.53 -27.21 -16.50
CA PHE A 150 10.60 -26.74 -17.50
C PHE A 150 11.10 -27.15 -18.88
N ASP A 151 10.30 -27.94 -19.57
CA ASP A 151 10.57 -28.29 -20.96
C ASP A 151 9.90 -27.25 -21.87
N LEU A 152 10.74 -26.43 -22.50
CA LEU A 152 10.33 -25.35 -23.40
C LEU A 152 9.72 -25.87 -24.71
N GLU A 153 10.09 -27.09 -25.15
CA GLU A 153 9.59 -27.65 -26.40
C GLU A 153 8.16 -28.18 -26.24
N SER A 154 7.85 -28.77 -25.08
CA SER A 154 6.53 -29.36 -24.81
C SER A 154 5.61 -28.48 -23.94
N PHE A 155 6.10 -27.33 -23.46
CA PHE A 155 5.41 -26.45 -22.51
C PHE A 155 4.90 -27.22 -21.27
N GLN A 156 5.70 -28.16 -20.76
CA GLN A 156 5.34 -28.99 -19.62
C GLN A 156 6.41 -28.96 -18.53
N PHE A 157 5.96 -28.93 -17.27
CA PHE A 157 6.84 -29.15 -16.13
C PHE A 157 7.08 -30.65 -15.97
N ARG A 158 8.33 -31.08 -16.15
CA ARG A 158 8.76 -32.45 -15.87
C ARG A 158 9.40 -32.50 -14.50
N ARG A 159 9.01 -33.48 -13.68
CA ARG A 159 9.74 -33.78 -12.45
C ARG A 159 11.11 -34.35 -12.84
N ARG A 160 12.17 -33.84 -12.24
CA ARG A 160 13.53 -34.33 -12.45
C ARG A 160 13.79 -35.62 -11.68
#